data_AF-A0A100Y1C0-F1
#
_entry.id   AF-A0A100Y1C0-F1
#
_cell.length_a   1.000
_cell.length_b   1.000
_cell.length_c   1.000
_cell.angle_alpha   90.00
_cell.angle_beta   90.00
_cell.angle_gamma   90.00
#
_symmetry.space_group_name_H-M   'P 1'
#
loop_
_entity.id
_entity.type
_entity.pdbx_description
1 polymer ?
#
loop_
_entity_poly.entity_id
_entity_poly.type
_entity_poly.pdbx_seq_one_letter_code
_entity_poly.pdbx_strand_id
1 'polypeptide(L)'
;MEAQKVAPSTVIKRKRLLTRHLLPAFGDTPLCEINVFTARAWGNKQTCSPVTVGHALTLLSMILTAAADAEYLLANPMYGRRRQSADRAVHDATQRQGQVQHDDEDEEAWAQPDQAYRLYKRLGGVQGLMVLSDCYLGLRWGELAGLHRKLALIPKTELLDGEPWERWCLRIDPRVGALHEVEFELSPEELAEWHRAEDARLEACREKGWKANRRKEPKHQVRLYLGPPKNRTSARDVDLPRFLVELWRAHLETWPHPYPFSTPSGEWWRRGNFGKGLRAAADGRDAIPRKRGFAGREEWKPILPGFTMRGARHTHDTWMKEDRVDRALRFETMGWAVRGDIEGTYEHVTPAMRKHRLDALEARWRRGIELAARVEEPPSGS
;
A
#
# COMPACT_ATOMS: atom_id res chain seq x y z
N MET A 1 -11.22 -21.02 -25.17
CA MET A 1 -10.08 -20.29 -24.60
C MET A 1 -10.44 -19.94 -23.16
N GLU A 2 -9.80 -20.55 -22.17
CA GLU A 2 -10.10 -20.30 -20.75
C GLU A 2 -9.84 -18.83 -20.43
N ALA A 3 -10.82 -18.11 -19.87
CA ALA A 3 -10.69 -16.70 -19.59
C ALA A 3 -9.51 -16.46 -18.62
N GLN A 4 -8.61 -15.55 -18.97
CA GLN A 4 -7.48 -15.20 -18.11
C GLN A 4 -8.01 -14.79 -16.73
N LYS A 5 -7.61 -15.49 -15.67
CA LYS A 5 -7.99 -15.16 -14.29
C LYS A 5 -7.32 -13.83 -13.91
N VAL A 6 -8.06 -12.74 -14.01
CA VAL A 6 -7.62 -11.38 -13.65
C VAL A 6 -8.18 -11.03 -12.27
N ALA A 7 -7.35 -10.44 -11.40
CA ALA A 7 -7.79 -10.02 -10.07
C ALA A 7 -8.97 -9.03 -10.15
N PRO A 8 -9.99 -9.12 -9.26
CA PRO A 8 -11.18 -8.26 -9.31
C PRO A 8 -10.86 -6.76 -9.35
N SER A 9 -9.91 -6.31 -8.52
CA SER A 9 -9.46 -4.90 -8.48
C SER A 9 -8.90 -4.41 -9.83
N THR A 10 -8.26 -5.30 -10.60
CA THR A 10 -7.77 -4.98 -11.94
C THR A 10 -8.93 -4.83 -12.93
N VAL A 11 -9.95 -5.70 -12.85
CA VAL A 11 -11.15 -5.60 -13.70
C VAL A 11 -11.86 -4.27 -13.45
N ILE A 12 -12.09 -3.92 -12.18
CA ILE A 12 -12.75 -2.66 -11.80
C ILE A 12 -11.94 -1.45 -12.27
N LYS A 13 -10.62 -1.46 -12.07
CA LYS A 13 -9.74 -0.39 -12.55
C LYS A 13 -9.82 -0.25 -14.07
N ARG A 14 -9.77 -1.35 -14.82
CA ARG A 14 -9.88 -1.34 -16.28
C ARG A 14 -11.25 -0.82 -16.72
N LYS A 15 -12.35 -1.28 -16.11
CA LYS A 15 -13.70 -0.78 -16.39
C LYS A 15 -13.80 0.72 -16.18
N ARG A 16 -13.27 1.24 -15.06
CA ARG A 16 -13.24 2.67 -14.77
C ARG A 16 -12.42 3.47 -15.79
N LEU A 17 -11.25 2.97 -16.19
CA LEU A 17 -10.44 3.61 -17.22
C LEU A 17 -11.17 3.63 -18.57
N LEU A 18 -11.81 2.52 -18.92
CA LEU A 18 -12.60 2.38 -20.14
C LEU A 18 -13.76 3.38 -20.15
N THR A 19 -14.62 3.36 -19.14
CA THR A 19 -15.85 4.18 -19.12
C THR A 19 -15.60 5.67 -18.91
N ARG A 20 -14.60 6.04 -18.10
CA ARG A 20 -14.35 7.43 -17.76
C ARG A 20 -13.42 8.15 -18.74
N HIS A 21 -12.52 7.42 -19.41
CA HIS A 21 -11.46 8.03 -20.20
C HIS A 21 -11.46 7.59 -21.67
N LEU A 22 -11.53 6.28 -21.94
CA LEU A 22 -11.36 5.78 -23.31
C LEU A 22 -12.64 5.87 -24.14
N LEU A 23 -13.79 5.41 -23.64
CA LEU A 23 -15.06 5.46 -24.37
C LEU A 23 -15.49 6.89 -24.70
N PRO A 24 -15.40 7.88 -23.79
CA PRO A 24 -15.74 9.26 -24.14
C PRO A 24 -14.84 9.87 -25.23
N ALA A 25 -13.66 9.30 -25.48
CA ALA A 25 -12.70 9.83 -26.44
C ALA A 25 -12.64 9.05 -27.75
N PHE A 26 -12.83 7.74 -27.69
CA PHE A 26 -12.60 6.82 -28.81
C PHE A 26 -13.77 5.85 -29.05
N GLY A 27 -14.86 5.97 -28.29
CA GLY A 27 -15.99 5.03 -28.36
C GLY A 27 -16.63 4.96 -29.75
N ASP A 28 -16.70 6.10 -30.43
CA ASP A 28 -17.25 6.23 -31.78
C ASP A 28 -16.16 6.27 -32.88
N THR A 29 -14.88 6.12 -32.50
CA THR A 29 -13.76 6.13 -33.44
C THR A 29 -13.49 4.73 -33.97
N PRO A 30 -13.44 4.51 -35.30
CA PRO A 30 -13.04 3.22 -35.86
C PRO A 30 -11.67 2.77 -35.34
N LEU A 31 -11.54 1.50 -34.96
CA LEU A 31 -10.30 0.98 -34.35
C LEU A 31 -9.05 1.21 -35.23
N CYS A 32 -9.20 1.19 -36.56
CA CYS A 32 -8.13 1.41 -37.51
C CYS A 32 -7.60 2.86 -37.54
N GLU A 33 -8.38 3.83 -37.07
CA GLU A 33 -7.99 5.24 -36.97
C GLU A 33 -7.25 5.56 -35.66
N ILE A 34 -7.32 4.65 -34.69
CA ILE A 34 -6.63 4.79 -33.41
C ILE A 34 -5.16 4.39 -33.56
N ASN A 35 -4.27 5.37 -33.53
CA ASN A 35 -2.84 5.19 -33.63
C ASN A 35 -2.09 5.95 -32.53
N VAL A 36 -0.76 5.84 -32.53
CA VAL A 36 0.11 6.42 -31.49
C VAL A 36 -0.01 7.95 -31.43
N PHE A 37 -0.22 8.62 -32.56
CA PHE A 37 -0.36 10.07 -32.60
C PHE A 37 -1.70 10.52 -32.02
N THR A 38 -2.81 9.89 -32.42
CA THR A 38 -4.15 10.22 -31.88
C THR A 38 -4.21 9.92 -30.37
N ALA A 39 -3.66 8.78 -29.94
CA ALA A 39 -3.57 8.41 -28.53
C ALA A 39 -2.70 9.38 -27.70
N ARG A 40 -1.54 9.83 -28.22
CA ARG A 40 -0.69 10.81 -27.54
C ARG A 40 -1.32 12.20 -27.48
N ALA A 41 -1.94 12.64 -28.57
CA ALA A 41 -2.64 13.92 -28.64
C ALA A 41 -3.79 13.96 -27.63
N TRP A 42 -4.57 12.89 -27.53
CA TRP A 42 -5.58 12.73 -26.50
C TRP A 42 -4.99 12.80 -25.09
N GLY A 43 -3.90 12.05 -24.84
CA GLY A 43 -3.23 12.00 -23.54
C GLY A 43 -2.68 13.35 -23.07
N ASN A 44 -2.24 14.22 -23.98
CA ASN A 44 -1.76 15.58 -23.67
C ASN A 44 -2.91 16.54 -23.30
N LYS A 45 -4.14 16.24 -23.72
CA LYS A 45 -5.33 17.07 -23.42
C LYS A 45 -6.01 16.69 -22.10
N GLN A 46 -5.56 15.63 -21.43
CA GLN A 46 -6.18 15.16 -20.20
C GLN A 46 -5.73 15.99 -18.99
N THR A 47 -6.66 16.30 -18.10
CA THR A 47 -6.40 16.98 -16.82
C THR A 47 -6.13 16.02 -15.67
N CYS A 48 -6.26 14.71 -15.89
CA CYS A 48 -5.94 13.70 -14.88
C CYS A 48 -4.42 13.46 -14.81
N SER A 49 -3.97 12.81 -13.72
CA SER A 49 -2.53 12.61 -13.49
C SER A 49 -1.85 11.87 -14.65
N PRO A 50 -0.57 12.15 -14.94
CA PRO A 50 0.19 11.47 -15.99
C PRO A 50 0.19 9.94 -15.86
N VAL A 51 0.23 9.43 -14.62
CA VAL A 51 0.10 8.00 -14.29
C VAL A 51 -1.26 7.43 -14.73
N THR A 52 -2.35 8.18 -14.51
CA THR A 52 -3.69 7.78 -14.95
C THR A 52 -3.78 7.70 -16.47
N VAL A 53 -3.25 8.69 -17.18
CA VAL A 53 -3.16 8.70 -18.66
C VAL A 53 -2.36 7.49 -19.15
N GLY A 54 -1.19 7.21 -18.53
CA GLY A 54 -0.37 6.06 -18.86
C GLY A 54 -1.11 4.73 -18.70
N HIS A 55 -1.93 4.59 -17.64
CA HIS A 55 -2.76 3.40 -17.45
C HIS A 55 -3.88 3.28 -18.50
N ALA A 56 -4.54 4.38 -18.86
CA ALA A 56 -5.55 4.39 -19.91
C ALA A 56 -4.95 3.99 -21.27
N LEU A 57 -3.79 4.54 -21.64
CA LEU A 57 -3.08 4.20 -22.87
C LEU A 57 -2.60 2.74 -22.88
N THR A 58 -2.18 2.21 -21.72
CA THR A 58 -1.84 0.78 -21.60
C THR A 58 -3.07 -0.08 -21.85
N LEU A 59 -4.23 0.28 -21.29
CA LEU A 59 -5.48 -0.44 -21.55
C LEU A 59 -5.90 -0.33 -23.02
N LEU A 60 -5.77 0.84 -23.65
CA LEU A 60 -6.04 1.02 -25.07
C LEU A 60 -5.14 0.13 -25.94
N SER A 61 -3.84 0.08 -25.65
CA SER A 61 -2.91 -0.84 -26.32
C SER A 61 -3.34 -2.30 -26.19
N MET A 62 -3.79 -2.72 -25.00
CA MET A 62 -4.29 -4.08 -24.78
C MET A 62 -5.56 -4.38 -25.60
N ILE A 63 -6.48 -3.42 -25.71
CA ILE A 63 -7.69 -3.55 -26.54
C ILE A 63 -7.31 -3.71 -28.01
N LEU A 64 -6.38 -2.90 -28.52
CA LEU A 64 -5.93 -2.97 -29.91
C LEU A 64 -5.14 -4.25 -30.21
N THR A 65 -4.39 -4.80 -29.24
CA THR A 65 -3.79 -6.14 -29.38
C THR A 65 -4.88 -7.20 -29.49
N ALA A 66 -5.88 -7.20 -28.60
CA ALA A 66 -6.97 -8.17 -28.68
C ALA A 66 -7.78 -8.05 -29.98
N ALA A 67 -7.94 -6.83 -30.50
CA ALA A 67 -8.57 -6.59 -31.79
C ALA A 67 -7.74 -7.14 -32.96
N ALA A 68 -6.41 -7.04 -32.90
CA ALA A 68 -5.53 -7.64 -33.89
C ALA A 68 -5.53 -9.18 -33.81
N ASP A 69 -5.47 -9.73 -32.59
CA ASP A 69 -5.54 -11.18 -32.36
C ASP A 69 -6.88 -11.77 -32.84
N ALA A 70 -7.96 -10.99 -32.80
CA ALA A 70 -9.28 -11.35 -33.31
C ALA A 70 -9.53 -10.90 -34.77
N GLU A 71 -8.49 -10.50 -35.48
CA GLU A 71 -8.51 -10.14 -36.91
C GLU A 71 -9.40 -8.93 -37.28
N TYR A 72 -9.86 -8.14 -36.29
CA TYR A 72 -10.49 -6.83 -36.53
C TYR A 72 -9.47 -5.78 -37.01
N LEU A 73 -8.19 -5.98 -36.69
CA LEU A 73 -7.06 -5.17 -37.14
C LEU A 73 -5.97 -6.08 -37.68
N LEU A 74 -5.18 -5.59 -38.64
CA LEU A 74 -4.01 -6.31 -39.14
C LEU A 74 -2.90 -6.40 -38.08
N ALA A 75 -2.70 -5.32 -37.32
CA ALA A 75 -1.71 -5.23 -36.25
C ALA A 75 -2.11 -4.13 -35.28
N ASN A 76 -1.66 -4.23 -34.02
CA ASN A 76 -1.83 -3.17 -33.04
C ASN A 76 -0.91 -1.98 -33.36
N PRO A 77 -1.45 -0.80 -33.76
CA PRO A 77 -0.63 0.37 -34.12
C PRO A 77 0.19 0.94 -32.96
N MET A 78 -0.18 0.60 -31.73
CA MET A 78 0.49 1.03 -30.49
C MET A 78 1.45 -0.03 -29.91
N TYR A 79 1.60 -1.19 -30.55
CA TYR A 79 2.42 -2.27 -30.01
C TYR A 79 3.88 -1.84 -29.83
N GLY A 80 4.47 -2.17 -28.66
CA GLY A 80 5.84 -1.79 -28.32
C GLY A 80 6.07 -0.28 -28.13
N ARG A 81 5.12 0.59 -28.49
CA ARG A 81 5.23 2.05 -28.41
C ARG A 81 4.65 2.59 -27.11
N ARG A 82 5.01 1.97 -26.00
CA ARG A 82 4.68 2.48 -24.67
C ARG A 82 5.15 3.94 -24.61
N ARG A 83 4.36 4.84 -23.99
CA ARG A 83 4.93 6.13 -23.54
C ARG A 83 6.14 5.74 -22.69
N GLN A 84 7.35 6.00 -23.20
CA GLN A 84 8.42 6.37 -22.29
C GLN A 84 7.81 7.52 -21.48
N SER A 85 7.75 7.39 -20.16
CA SER A 85 7.30 8.51 -19.31
C SER A 85 8.04 9.74 -19.82
N ALA A 86 7.38 10.90 -19.88
CA ALA A 86 8.08 12.14 -20.17
C ALA A 86 9.32 12.24 -19.26
N ASP A 87 9.21 11.76 -18.01
CA ASP A 87 10.29 11.61 -17.02
C ASP A 87 11.52 10.83 -17.51
N ARG A 88 11.36 9.81 -18.37
CA ARG A 88 12.50 9.04 -18.90
C ARG A 88 13.16 9.70 -20.11
N ALA A 89 12.37 10.33 -20.98
CA ALA A 89 12.92 11.10 -22.10
C ALA A 89 13.59 12.40 -21.62
N VAL A 90 13.05 13.00 -20.54
CA VAL A 90 13.67 14.10 -19.80
C VAL A 90 14.91 13.61 -19.06
N HIS A 91 14.90 12.48 -18.34
CA HIS A 91 16.12 11.96 -17.71
C HIS A 91 17.28 11.73 -18.69
N ASP A 92 17.00 11.23 -19.89
CA ASP A 92 18.02 10.93 -20.92
C ASP A 92 18.49 12.22 -21.65
N ALA A 93 17.63 13.23 -21.78
CA ALA A 93 17.98 14.53 -22.38
C ALA A 93 18.65 15.50 -21.39
N THR A 94 18.22 15.51 -20.12
CA THR A 94 18.72 16.42 -19.07
C THR A 94 20.08 15.97 -18.51
N GLN A 95 20.54 14.75 -18.76
CA GLN A 95 21.96 14.41 -18.55
C GLN A 95 22.92 15.20 -19.45
N ARG A 96 22.44 15.79 -20.56
CA ARG A 96 23.26 16.63 -21.45
C ARG A 96 23.22 18.13 -21.10
N GLN A 97 22.26 18.58 -20.30
CA GLN A 97 22.14 19.98 -19.85
C GLN A 97 21.65 19.98 -18.40
N GLY A 98 22.58 20.21 -17.47
CA GLY A 98 22.45 19.96 -16.04
C GLY A 98 21.51 20.89 -15.26
N GLN A 99 20.20 20.87 -15.56
CA GLN A 99 19.16 21.39 -14.68
C GLN A 99 17.90 20.52 -14.80
N VAL A 100 17.78 19.52 -13.92
CA VAL A 100 16.48 18.86 -13.66
C VAL A 100 15.84 19.65 -12.51
N GLN A 101 14.75 20.37 -12.78
CA GLN A 101 13.81 20.75 -11.72
C GLN A 101 13.14 19.46 -11.24
N HIS A 102 13.48 19.01 -10.04
CA HIS A 102 12.70 18.00 -9.33
C HIS A 102 11.44 18.70 -8.82
N ASP A 103 10.26 18.25 -9.27
CA ASP A 103 9.01 18.58 -8.59
C ASP A 103 9.01 17.81 -7.26
N ASP A 104 9.41 18.48 -6.17
CA ASP A 104 9.51 17.92 -4.81
C ASP A 104 8.17 17.34 -4.28
N GLU A 105 7.05 17.60 -4.95
CA GLU A 105 5.69 17.22 -4.52
C GLU A 105 5.37 15.72 -4.67
N ASP A 106 6.12 14.96 -5.47
CA ASP A 106 5.87 13.55 -5.75
C ASP A 106 6.87 12.59 -5.06
N GLU A 107 7.87 13.10 -4.31
CA GLU A 107 8.77 12.24 -3.54
C GLU A 107 8.03 11.62 -2.36
N GLU A 108 7.81 10.30 -2.45
CA GLU A 108 7.15 9.57 -1.38
C GLU A 108 7.99 9.60 -0.10
N ALA A 109 7.48 10.31 0.92
CA ALA A 109 8.16 10.50 2.19
C ALA A 109 8.60 9.16 2.81
N TRP A 110 9.89 9.05 3.12
CA TRP A 110 10.47 7.97 3.90
C TRP A 110 10.84 8.48 5.28
N ALA A 111 10.71 7.64 6.31
CA ALA A 111 10.89 8.07 7.69
C ALA A 111 12.35 7.97 8.16
N GLN A 112 12.82 9.00 8.85
CA GLN A 112 13.98 8.89 9.73
C GLN A 112 13.68 7.96 10.91
N PRO A 113 14.70 7.36 11.55
CA PRO A 113 14.49 6.44 12.68
C PRO A 113 13.68 7.06 13.84
N ASP A 114 13.92 8.33 14.18
CA ASP A 114 13.18 9.03 15.24
C ASP A 114 11.73 9.30 14.84
N GLN A 115 11.49 9.67 13.57
CA GLN A 115 10.14 9.92 13.07
C GLN A 115 9.28 8.66 13.14
N ALA A 116 9.84 7.49 12.76
CA ALA A 116 9.16 6.21 12.90
C ALA A 116 8.84 5.89 14.37
N TYR A 117 9.78 6.14 15.29
CA TYR A 117 9.57 5.97 16.73
C TYR A 117 8.48 6.91 17.28
N ARG A 118 8.55 8.20 16.95
CA ARG A 118 7.60 9.22 17.41
C ARG A 118 6.19 8.96 16.87
N LEU A 119 6.06 8.52 15.62
CA LEU A 119 4.78 8.08 15.05
C LEU A 119 4.23 6.85 15.77
N TYR A 120 5.07 5.86 16.05
CA TYR A 120 4.70 4.68 16.85
C TYR A 120 4.14 5.09 18.22
N LYS A 121 4.85 5.97 18.94
CA LYS A 121 4.43 6.46 20.27
C LYS A 121 3.16 7.30 20.19
N ARG A 122 3.05 8.20 19.21
CA ARG A 122 1.90 9.10 19.03
C ARG A 122 0.61 8.36 18.69
N LEU A 123 0.68 7.38 17.79
CA LEU A 123 -0.48 6.57 17.42
C LEU A 123 -0.85 5.61 18.55
N GLY A 124 0.15 5.03 19.21
CA GLY A 124 -0.04 4.08 20.30
C GLY A 124 -0.76 2.79 19.89
N GLY A 125 -0.78 1.83 20.81
CA GLY A 125 -1.49 0.56 20.66
C GLY A 125 -1.27 -0.14 19.31
N VAL A 126 -2.33 -0.77 18.80
CA VAL A 126 -2.30 -1.54 17.55
C VAL A 126 -1.97 -0.69 16.32
N GLN A 127 -2.38 0.58 16.28
CA GLN A 127 -2.13 1.46 15.14
C GLN A 127 -0.65 1.84 15.03
N GLY A 128 -0.05 2.25 16.15
CA GLY A 128 1.38 2.54 16.22
C GLY A 128 2.21 1.32 15.87
N LEU A 129 1.90 0.15 16.46
CA LEU A 129 2.63 -1.08 16.17
C LEU A 129 2.52 -1.50 14.70
N MET A 130 1.36 -1.31 14.05
CA MET A 130 1.18 -1.62 12.64
C MET A 130 2.07 -0.75 11.74
N VAL A 131 2.14 0.57 12.01
CA VAL A 131 3.01 1.50 11.27
C VAL A 131 4.48 1.16 11.48
N LEU A 132 4.88 0.92 12.74
CA LEU A 132 6.25 0.53 13.09
C LEU A 132 6.64 -0.78 12.39
N SER A 133 5.75 -1.78 12.42
CA SER A 133 5.99 -3.06 11.77
C SER A 133 6.18 -2.91 10.27
N ASP A 134 5.44 -2.01 9.59
CA ASP A 134 5.66 -1.78 8.16
C ASP A 134 7.02 -1.10 7.88
N CYS A 135 7.41 -0.11 8.69
CA CYS A 135 8.71 0.56 8.55
C CYS A 135 9.89 -0.42 8.71
N TYR A 136 9.76 -1.42 9.58
CA TYR A 136 10.83 -2.37 9.89
C TYR A 136 10.75 -3.71 9.14
N LEU A 137 9.63 -4.03 8.49
CA LEU A 137 9.44 -5.31 7.79
C LEU A 137 9.08 -5.15 6.31
N GLY A 138 8.69 -3.95 5.87
CA GLY A 138 8.33 -3.66 4.49
C GLY A 138 7.23 -4.60 3.99
N LEU A 139 6.11 -4.66 4.69
CA LEU A 139 4.95 -5.46 4.30
C LEU A 139 4.04 -4.63 3.39
N ARG A 140 3.07 -5.24 2.72
CA ARG A 140 2.02 -4.47 2.02
C ARG A 140 0.87 -4.26 2.98
N TRP A 141 0.09 -3.18 2.80
CA TRP A 141 -1.15 -2.94 3.57
C TRP A 141 -2.00 -4.21 3.75
N GLY A 142 -2.28 -4.91 2.64
CA GLY A 142 -3.09 -6.14 2.69
C GLY A 142 -2.41 -7.28 3.42
N GLU A 143 -1.07 -7.40 3.34
CA GLU A 143 -0.29 -8.41 4.05
C GLU A 143 -0.33 -8.18 5.57
N LEU A 144 -0.21 -6.92 6.02
CA LEU A 144 -0.35 -6.56 7.43
C LEU A 144 -1.77 -6.81 7.95
N ALA A 145 -2.76 -6.23 7.28
CA ALA A 145 -4.15 -6.30 7.73
C ALA A 145 -4.74 -7.73 7.63
N GLY A 146 -4.21 -8.56 6.72
CA GLY A 146 -4.61 -9.96 6.53
C GLY A 146 -3.79 -10.97 7.31
N LEU A 147 -2.74 -10.56 8.04
CA LEU A 147 -1.89 -11.49 8.78
C LEU A 147 -2.70 -12.17 9.89
N HIS A 148 -2.65 -13.49 9.94
CA HIS A 148 -3.29 -14.28 10.99
C HIS A 148 -2.29 -14.56 12.13
N ARG A 149 -2.74 -14.51 13.40
CA ARG A 149 -1.87 -14.69 14.58
C ARG A 149 -1.09 -16.02 14.60
N LYS A 150 -1.68 -17.09 14.03
CA LYS A 150 -1.01 -18.41 13.87
C LYS A 150 0.20 -18.38 12.92
N LEU A 151 0.33 -17.32 12.12
CA LEU A 151 1.43 -17.10 11.19
C LEU A 151 2.40 -16.02 11.68
N ALA A 152 2.23 -15.53 12.90
CA ALA A 152 3.12 -14.56 13.52
C ALA A 152 4.08 -15.25 14.51
N LEU A 153 5.28 -14.70 14.64
CA LEU A 153 6.31 -15.19 15.56
C LEU A 153 6.58 -16.69 15.40
N ILE A 154 6.80 -17.15 14.18
CA ILE A 154 7.23 -18.53 13.92
C ILE A 154 8.73 -18.61 14.21
N PRO A 155 9.17 -19.48 15.14
CA PRO A 155 10.60 -19.68 15.39
C PRO A 155 11.23 -20.44 14.22
N LYS A 156 12.48 -20.09 13.91
CA LYS A 156 13.33 -20.76 12.95
C LYS A 156 14.71 -20.90 13.55
N THR A 157 15.33 -22.06 13.35
CA THR A 157 16.70 -22.34 13.74
C THR A 157 17.50 -22.64 12.49
N GLU A 158 18.59 -21.92 12.29
CA GLU A 158 19.55 -22.10 11.19
C GLU A 158 20.96 -22.26 11.76
N LEU A 159 21.90 -22.80 11.00
CA LEU A 159 23.31 -22.83 11.41
C LEU A 159 24.01 -21.57 10.93
N LEU A 160 24.65 -20.84 11.85
CA LEU A 160 25.52 -19.72 11.56
C LEU A 160 26.91 -20.06 12.09
N ASP A 161 27.88 -20.18 11.17
CA ASP A 161 29.26 -20.57 11.49
C ASP A 161 29.36 -21.88 12.29
N GLY A 162 28.46 -22.81 12.04
CA GLY A 162 28.38 -24.11 12.70
C GLY A 162 27.53 -24.14 13.98
N GLU A 163 27.12 -22.98 14.49
CA GLU A 163 26.33 -22.86 15.72
C GLU A 163 24.83 -22.62 15.42
N PRO A 164 23.91 -23.21 16.19
CA PRO A 164 22.48 -22.91 16.07
C PRO A 164 22.18 -21.43 16.36
N TRP A 165 21.55 -20.76 15.41
CA TRP A 165 21.06 -19.40 15.51
C TRP A 165 19.55 -19.35 15.34
N GLU A 166 18.85 -18.81 16.34
CA GLU A 166 17.40 -18.67 16.33
C GLU A 166 16.95 -17.30 15.80
N ARG A 167 15.91 -17.32 14.96
CA ARG A 167 15.21 -16.13 14.49
C ARG A 167 13.69 -16.34 14.53
N TRP A 168 12.96 -15.23 14.47
CA TRP A 168 11.50 -15.22 14.48
C TRP A 168 10.99 -14.57 13.20
N CYS A 169 9.96 -15.15 12.59
CA CYS A 169 9.40 -14.63 11.34
C CYS A 169 7.86 -14.49 11.36
N LEU A 170 7.35 -13.62 10.50
CA LEU A 170 5.96 -13.58 10.06
C LEU A 170 5.84 -14.32 8.73
N ARG A 171 4.87 -15.21 8.60
CA ARG A 171 4.60 -15.93 7.36
C ARG A 171 3.45 -15.30 6.59
N ILE A 172 3.73 -14.89 5.36
CA ILE A 172 2.71 -14.43 4.41
C ILE A 172 2.19 -15.64 3.62
N ASP A 173 0.96 -16.05 3.89
CA ASP A 173 0.34 -17.22 3.27
C ASP A 173 0.07 -17.01 1.76
N PRO A 174 0.37 -17.99 0.89
CA PRO A 174 0.19 -17.84 -0.55
C PRO A 174 -1.27 -17.77 -1.04
N ARG A 175 -2.23 -18.22 -0.24
CA ARG A 175 -3.66 -18.31 -0.60
C ARG A 175 -4.51 -17.26 0.09
N VAL A 176 -4.18 -16.93 1.34
CA VAL A 176 -4.98 -16.02 2.18
C VAL A 176 -4.14 -14.95 2.89
N GLY A 177 -2.86 -14.80 2.53
CA GLY A 177 -1.92 -13.91 3.21
C GLY A 177 -2.11 -12.41 2.94
N ALA A 178 -3.18 -12.00 2.24
CA ALA A 178 -3.51 -10.60 2.07
C ALA A 178 -5.00 -10.31 2.20
N LEU A 179 -5.33 -9.26 2.95
CA LEU A 179 -6.64 -8.62 2.93
C LEU A 179 -6.81 -7.79 1.66
N HIS A 180 -7.87 -8.07 0.92
CA HIS A 180 -8.29 -7.33 -0.26
C HIS A 180 -9.47 -6.42 0.10
N GLU A 181 -9.36 -5.15 -0.27
CA GLU A 181 -10.42 -4.15 -0.14
C GLU A 181 -10.80 -3.69 -1.55
N VAL A 182 -11.97 -4.12 -2.02
CA VAL A 182 -12.35 -4.01 -3.44
C VAL A 182 -13.80 -3.52 -3.56
N GLU A 183 -14.02 -2.58 -4.47
CA GLU A 183 -15.33 -1.99 -4.79
C GLU A 183 -16.08 -2.84 -5.82
N PHE A 184 -17.18 -3.47 -5.43
CA PHE A 184 -18.04 -4.22 -6.35
C PHE A 184 -19.29 -3.41 -6.70
N GLU A 185 -19.78 -3.54 -7.93
CA GLU A 185 -21.14 -3.10 -8.26
C GLU A 185 -22.14 -4.00 -7.54
N LEU A 186 -23.23 -3.41 -7.03
CA LEU A 186 -24.28 -4.18 -6.38
C LEU A 186 -25.06 -4.96 -7.42
N SER A 187 -25.43 -6.20 -7.11
CA SER A 187 -26.40 -6.93 -7.90
C SER A 187 -27.80 -6.29 -7.77
N PRO A 188 -28.73 -6.55 -8.71
CA PRO A 188 -30.11 -6.11 -8.56
C PRO A 188 -30.75 -6.57 -7.24
N GLU A 189 -30.44 -7.78 -6.78
CA GLU A 189 -30.94 -8.29 -5.49
C GLU A 189 -30.35 -7.51 -4.30
N GLU A 190 -29.05 -7.24 -4.31
CA GLU A 190 -28.36 -6.48 -3.26
C GLU A 190 -28.84 -5.03 -3.20
N LEU A 191 -29.13 -4.41 -4.35
CA LEU A 191 -29.70 -3.06 -4.41
C LEU A 191 -31.13 -3.05 -3.87
N ALA A 192 -31.93 -4.06 -4.20
CA ALA A 192 -33.27 -4.21 -3.64
C ALA A 192 -33.24 -4.44 -2.12
N GLU A 193 -32.28 -5.20 -1.62
CA GLU A 193 -32.06 -5.36 -0.17
C GLU A 193 -31.64 -4.05 0.49
N TRP A 194 -30.75 -3.29 -0.14
CA TRP A 194 -30.37 -1.97 0.34
C TRP A 194 -31.58 -1.02 0.40
N HIS A 195 -32.48 -1.04 -0.58
CA HIS A 195 -33.73 -0.28 -0.54
C HIS A 195 -34.60 -0.65 0.66
N ARG A 196 -34.80 -1.95 0.91
CA ARG A 196 -35.58 -2.43 2.06
C ARG A 196 -34.96 -1.97 3.39
N ALA A 197 -33.64 -2.07 3.52
CA ALA A 197 -32.94 -1.63 4.74
C ALA A 197 -33.03 -0.11 4.94
N GLU A 198 -32.95 0.67 3.86
CA GLU A 198 -33.09 2.13 3.93
C GLU A 198 -34.52 2.56 4.28
N ASP A 199 -35.54 1.86 3.75
CA ASP A 199 -36.94 2.08 4.15
C ASP A 199 -37.17 1.76 5.62
N ALA A 200 -36.68 0.62 6.10
CA ALA A 200 -36.78 0.25 7.51
C ALA A 200 -36.08 1.28 8.43
N ARG A 201 -34.93 1.83 8.00
CA ARG A 201 -34.23 2.89 8.74
C ARG A 201 -35.06 4.17 8.81
N LEU A 202 -35.69 4.58 7.70
CA LEU A 202 -36.52 5.78 7.67
C LEU A 202 -37.75 5.61 8.56
N GLU A 203 -38.36 4.43 8.57
CA GLU A 203 -39.49 4.13 9.45
C GLU A 203 -39.09 4.16 10.93
N ALA A 204 -37.98 3.51 11.30
CA ALA A 204 -37.45 3.58 12.66
C ALA A 204 -37.08 5.01 13.10
N CYS A 205 -36.68 5.89 12.17
CA CYS A 205 -36.49 7.31 12.47
C CYS A 205 -37.83 8.02 12.72
N ARG A 206 -38.87 7.74 11.92
CA ARG A 206 -40.21 8.32 12.08
C ARG A 206 -40.84 7.93 13.41
N GLU A 207 -40.75 6.66 13.80
CA GLU A 207 -41.24 6.17 15.09
C GLU A 207 -40.58 6.90 16.27
N LYS A 208 -39.32 7.30 16.13
CA LYS A 208 -38.58 8.09 17.13
C LYS A 208 -38.79 9.60 17.03
N GLY A 209 -39.64 10.06 16.10
CA GLY A 209 -39.87 11.49 15.83
C GLY A 209 -38.67 12.20 15.19
N TRP A 210 -37.70 11.45 14.63
CA TRP A 210 -36.50 12.01 14.02
C TRP A 210 -36.69 12.28 12.53
N LYS A 211 -36.35 13.48 12.08
CA LYS A 211 -36.28 13.80 10.65
C LYS A 211 -35.05 13.14 10.03
N ALA A 212 -35.25 12.28 9.05
CA ALA A 212 -34.18 11.66 8.29
C ALA A 212 -34.48 11.69 6.78
N ASN A 213 -33.49 12.09 5.99
CA ASN A 213 -33.57 12.02 4.53
C ASN A 213 -33.16 10.64 4.03
N ARG A 214 -33.72 10.22 2.90
CA ARG A 214 -33.29 9.05 2.17
C ARG A 214 -31.86 9.26 1.65
N ARG A 215 -31.01 8.27 1.85
CA ARG A 215 -29.63 8.26 1.37
C ARG A 215 -29.62 8.02 -0.14
N LYS A 216 -28.57 8.50 -0.81
CA LYS A 216 -28.35 8.20 -2.22
C LYS A 216 -28.00 6.72 -2.39
N GLU A 217 -28.57 6.09 -3.42
CA GLU A 217 -28.25 4.72 -3.79
C GLU A 217 -26.72 4.54 -3.96
N PRO A 218 -26.15 3.50 -3.34
CA PRO A 218 -24.75 3.19 -3.51
C PRO A 218 -24.52 2.66 -4.92
N LYS A 219 -23.57 3.27 -5.63
CA LYS A 219 -23.11 2.73 -6.94
C LYS A 219 -22.25 1.48 -6.77
N HIS A 220 -21.54 1.40 -5.65
CA HIS A 220 -20.60 0.35 -5.34
C HIS A 220 -20.63 0.02 -3.85
N GLN A 221 -20.27 -1.22 -3.52
CA GLN A 221 -20.06 -1.70 -2.17
C GLN A 221 -18.62 -2.16 -2.01
N VAL A 222 -17.93 -1.67 -0.97
CA VAL A 222 -16.56 -2.10 -0.66
C VAL A 222 -16.59 -3.40 0.13
N ARG A 223 -16.15 -4.49 -0.48
CA ARG A 223 -16.03 -5.80 0.18
C ARG A 223 -14.60 -6.03 0.66
N LEU A 224 -14.50 -6.67 1.82
CA LEU A 224 -13.26 -7.14 2.40
C LEU A 224 -13.22 -8.66 2.32
N TYR A 225 -12.12 -9.22 1.83
CA TYR A 225 -11.92 -10.66 1.81
C TYR A 225 -10.43 -11.01 1.85
N LEU A 226 -10.11 -12.17 2.40
CA LEU A 226 -8.76 -12.71 2.34
C LEU A 226 -8.53 -13.40 1.00
N GLY A 227 -7.34 -13.23 0.45
CA GLY A 227 -6.94 -13.84 -0.80
C GLY A 227 -5.42 -13.88 -0.97
N PRO A 228 -4.94 -14.35 -2.12
CA PRO A 228 -3.52 -14.46 -2.38
C PRO A 228 -2.88 -13.06 -2.34
N PRO A 229 -1.61 -12.95 -1.90
CA PRO A 229 -0.89 -11.69 -1.97
C PRO A 229 -0.64 -11.28 -3.43
N LYS A 230 -0.25 -10.03 -3.63
CA LYS A 230 -0.23 -9.39 -4.97
C LYS A 230 0.56 -10.20 -6.02
N ASN A 231 1.69 -10.76 -5.63
CA ASN A 231 2.55 -11.56 -6.49
C ASN A 231 2.85 -12.91 -5.84
N ARG A 232 3.21 -13.92 -6.64
CA ARG A 232 3.64 -15.24 -6.11
C ARG A 232 4.83 -15.12 -5.14
N THR A 233 5.80 -14.27 -5.45
CA THR A 233 6.98 -14.02 -4.58
C THR A 233 6.65 -13.25 -3.31
N SER A 234 5.42 -12.76 -3.15
CA SER A 234 4.98 -12.11 -1.92
C SER A 234 4.65 -13.10 -0.81
N ALA A 235 4.39 -14.37 -1.14
CA ALA A 235 4.29 -15.45 -0.16
C ALA A 235 5.70 -15.82 0.32
N ARG A 236 5.99 -15.55 1.60
CA ARG A 236 7.35 -15.60 2.16
C ARG A 236 7.34 -15.56 3.69
N ASP A 237 8.46 -15.90 4.29
CA ASP A 237 8.74 -15.63 5.69
C ASP A 237 9.50 -14.29 5.79
N VAL A 238 9.09 -13.40 6.69
CA VAL A 238 9.71 -12.08 6.92
C VAL A 238 10.24 -12.03 8.34
N ASP A 239 11.55 -11.87 8.51
CA ASP A 239 12.21 -11.93 9.81
C ASP A 239 12.02 -10.64 10.62
N LEU A 240 11.86 -10.75 11.94
CA LEU A 240 11.72 -9.62 12.84
C LEU A 240 13.02 -9.37 13.62
N PRO A 241 13.45 -8.10 13.80
CA PRO A 241 14.50 -7.76 14.77
C PRO A 241 13.99 -7.99 16.21
N ARG A 242 14.92 -8.15 17.15
CA ARG A 242 14.62 -8.61 18.52
C ARG A 242 13.64 -7.68 19.24
N PHE A 243 13.86 -6.36 19.18
CA PHE A 243 12.96 -5.40 19.81
C PHE A 243 11.51 -5.55 19.29
N LEU A 244 11.34 -5.84 18.00
CA LEU A 244 10.03 -5.97 17.39
C LEU A 244 9.38 -7.31 17.76
N VAL A 245 10.16 -8.38 17.92
CA VAL A 245 9.67 -9.65 18.49
C VAL A 245 9.05 -9.41 19.86
N GLU A 246 9.69 -8.63 20.72
CA GLU A 246 9.21 -8.33 22.08
C GLU A 246 7.91 -7.51 22.04
N LEU A 247 7.84 -6.48 21.20
CA LEU A 247 6.61 -5.70 21.00
C LEU A 247 5.46 -6.56 20.45
N TRP A 248 5.75 -7.46 19.52
CA TRP A 248 4.74 -8.38 18.98
C TRP A 248 4.28 -9.40 20.01
N ARG A 249 5.16 -9.92 20.87
CA ARG A 249 4.78 -10.85 21.95
C ARG A 249 3.79 -10.18 22.89
N ALA A 250 4.12 -9.00 23.41
CA ALA A 250 3.25 -8.24 24.30
C ALA A 250 1.89 -7.91 23.65
N HIS A 251 1.91 -7.57 22.37
CA HIS A 251 0.68 -7.33 21.61
C HIS A 251 -0.16 -8.60 21.45
N LEU A 252 0.42 -9.73 21.03
CA LEU A 252 -0.32 -10.98 20.81
C LEU A 252 -0.85 -11.61 22.09
N GLU A 253 -0.20 -11.35 23.23
CA GLU A 253 -0.67 -11.75 24.56
C GLU A 253 -1.94 -11.01 24.96
N THR A 254 -2.02 -9.71 24.67
CA THR A 254 -3.14 -8.84 25.07
C THR A 254 -4.23 -8.70 24.01
N TRP A 255 -3.93 -9.01 22.75
CA TRP A 255 -4.86 -8.88 21.63
C TRP A 255 -5.62 -10.21 21.38
N PRO A 256 -6.94 -10.27 21.65
CA PRO A 256 -7.69 -11.53 21.63
C PRO A 256 -8.08 -11.98 20.21
N HIS A 257 -7.86 -11.14 19.20
CA HIS A 257 -8.41 -11.36 17.87
C HIS A 257 -7.53 -12.24 16.98
N PRO A 258 -8.11 -12.96 16.00
CA PRO A 258 -7.35 -13.75 15.04
C PRO A 258 -6.36 -12.95 14.20
N TYR A 259 -6.68 -11.68 13.91
CA TYR A 259 -5.85 -10.77 13.14
C TYR A 259 -5.16 -9.80 14.10
N PRO A 260 -3.82 -9.80 14.21
CA PRO A 260 -3.10 -8.91 15.14
C PRO A 260 -3.33 -7.44 14.83
N PHE A 261 -3.50 -7.08 13.55
CA PHE A 261 -3.81 -5.72 13.13
C PHE A 261 -5.28 -5.56 12.75
N SER A 262 -6.14 -5.59 13.77
CA SER A 262 -7.57 -5.32 13.67
C SER A 262 -7.97 -4.12 14.54
N THR A 263 -9.22 -3.72 14.45
CA THR A 263 -9.85 -2.79 15.38
C THR A 263 -10.05 -3.46 16.76
N PRO A 264 -10.29 -2.71 17.85
CA PRO A 264 -10.57 -3.29 19.16
C PRO A 264 -11.75 -4.28 19.18
N SER A 265 -12.71 -4.14 18.25
CA SER A 265 -13.83 -5.08 18.10
C SER A 265 -13.51 -6.33 17.27
N GLY A 266 -12.28 -6.45 16.74
CA GLY A 266 -11.85 -7.59 15.93
C GLY A 266 -12.05 -7.42 14.42
N GLU A 267 -12.73 -6.35 14.00
CA GLU A 267 -12.96 -6.04 12.58
C GLU A 267 -11.68 -5.57 11.89
N TRP A 268 -11.52 -5.87 10.61
CA TRP A 268 -10.38 -5.37 9.83
C TRP A 268 -10.40 -3.84 9.69
N TRP A 269 -9.20 -3.26 9.65
CA TRP A 269 -9.05 -1.86 9.28
C TRP A 269 -9.45 -1.62 7.82
N ARG A 270 -10.26 -0.59 7.59
CA ARG A 270 -10.45 0.00 6.25
C ARG A 270 -9.25 0.89 5.92
N ARG A 271 -8.64 0.73 4.74
CA ARG A 271 -7.43 1.48 4.34
C ARG A 271 -7.64 2.98 4.45
N GLY A 272 -8.79 3.48 3.98
CA GLY A 272 -9.11 4.91 4.02
C GLY A 272 -9.21 5.46 5.44
N ASN A 273 -9.80 4.71 6.37
CA ASN A 273 -9.98 5.15 7.75
C ASN A 273 -8.66 5.13 8.52
N PHE A 274 -7.87 4.07 8.35
CA PHE A 274 -6.53 4.00 8.94
C PHE A 274 -5.63 5.12 8.40
N GLY A 275 -5.66 5.34 7.07
CA GLY A 275 -4.89 6.39 6.41
C GLY A 275 -5.20 7.78 6.96
N LYS A 276 -6.48 8.10 7.24
CA LYS A 276 -6.84 9.38 7.88
C LYS A 276 -6.22 9.54 9.26
N GLY A 277 -6.19 8.49 10.08
CA GLY A 277 -5.55 8.49 11.38
C GLY A 277 -4.04 8.70 11.29
N LEU A 278 -3.39 7.97 10.39
CA LEU A 278 -1.96 8.11 10.11
C LEU A 278 -1.61 9.52 9.61
N ARG A 279 -2.36 10.05 8.64
CA ARG A 279 -2.15 11.40 8.10
C ARG A 279 -2.30 12.47 9.17
N ALA A 280 -3.32 12.37 10.03
CA ALA A 280 -3.47 13.28 11.14
C ALA A 280 -2.29 13.20 12.14
N ALA A 281 -1.74 12.01 12.39
CA ALA A 281 -0.58 11.83 13.26
C ALA A 281 0.72 12.35 12.64
N ALA A 282 0.87 12.23 11.32
CA ALA A 282 2.09 12.55 10.58
C ALA A 282 2.16 14.01 10.13
N ASP A 283 1.08 14.52 9.52
CA ASP A 283 0.94 15.90 9.04
C ASP A 283 0.71 16.88 10.19
N GLY A 284 0.32 16.38 11.37
CA GLY A 284 -0.15 17.21 12.47
C GLY A 284 -1.64 17.54 12.34
N ARG A 285 -2.17 18.19 13.37
CA ARG A 285 -3.55 18.68 13.41
C ARG A 285 -3.71 19.75 14.47
N ASP A 286 -4.57 20.71 14.21
CA ASP A 286 -4.94 21.73 15.20
C ASP A 286 -5.65 21.11 16.41
N ALA A 287 -5.59 21.82 17.53
CA ALA A 287 -6.39 21.50 18.69
C ALA A 287 -7.89 21.63 18.37
N ILE A 288 -8.68 20.64 18.78
CA ILE A 288 -10.14 20.70 18.72
C ILE A 288 -10.63 21.05 20.13
N PRO A 289 -11.30 22.19 20.33
CA PRO A 289 -11.73 22.62 21.65
C PRO A 289 -12.70 21.61 22.26
N ARG A 290 -12.66 21.48 23.58
CA ARG A 290 -13.63 20.69 24.34
C ARG A 290 -15.04 21.22 24.10
N LYS A 291 -15.98 20.30 23.86
CA LYS A 291 -17.41 20.60 23.70
C LYS A 291 -18.22 19.67 24.60
N ARG A 292 -19.51 19.96 24.83
CA ARG A 292 -20.37 19.08 25.64
C ARG A 292 -20.35 17.65 25.06
N GLY A 293 -19.96 16.67 25.87
CA GLY A 293 -19.85 15.26 25.46
C GLY A 293 -18.62 14.92 24.59
N PHE A 294 -17.72 15.86 24.33
CA PHE A 294 -16.48 15.64 23.59
C PHE A 294 -15.31 16.27 24.33
N ALA A 295 -14.38 15.45 24.79
CA ALA A 295 -13.27 15.89 25.65
C ALA A 295 -12.35 16.95 24.99
N GLY A 296 -12.49 17.20 23.69
CA GLY A 296 -11.54 17.96 22.91
C GLY A 296 -10.43 17.04 22.42
N ARG A 297 -9.52 17.60 21.61
CA ARG A 297 -8.28 16.94 21.27
C ARG A 297 -7.17 17.97 21.24
N GLU A 298 -6.04 17.61 21.80
CA GLU A 298 -4.85 18.46 21.75
C GLU A 298 -4.32 18.60 20.33
N GLU A 299 -3.54 19.66 20.12
CA GLU A 299 -2.77 19.90 18.91
C GLU A 299 -1.70 18.81 18.73
N TRP A 300 -1.42 18.46 17.48
CA TRP A 300 -0.20 17.73 17.14
C TRP A 300 0.62 18.54 16.14
N LYS A 301 1.87 18.83 16.51
CA LYS A 301 2.86 19.33 15.56
C LYS A 301 3.20 18.26 14.52
N PRO A 302 3.46 18.62 13.25
CA PRO A 302 3.88 17.67 12.23
C PRO A 302 5.12 16.86 12.65
N ILE A 303 5.18 15.58 12.28
CA ILE A 303 6.39 14.73 12.44
C ILE A 303 6.99 14.43 11.06
N LEU A 304 6.15 13.99 10.13
CA LEU A 304 6.55 13.56 8.79
C LEU A 304 5.37 13.81 7.83
N PRO A 305 5.16 15.06 7.38
CA PRO A 305 4.08 15.39 6.47
C PRO A 305 4.08 14.51 5.22
N GLY A 306 2.89 14.13 4.76
CA GLY A 306 2.70 13.30 3.58
C GLY A 306 2.81 11.80 3.83
N PHE A 307 3.26 11.36 5.02
CA PHE A 307 3.56 9.95 5.28
C PHE A 307 2.34 9.03 5.11
N THR A 308 2.57 7.88 4.48
CA THR A 308 1.53 6.86 4.25
C THR A 308 2.07 5.47 4.57
N MET A 309 1.19 4.46 4.59
CA MET A 309 1.63 3.06 4.69
C MET A 309 2.50 2.62 3.49
N ARG A 310 2.32 3.24 2.32
CA ARG A 310 3.22 2.99 1.19
C ARG A 310 4.61 3.61 1.48
N GLY A 311 4.63 4.81 2.06
CA GLY A 311 5.84 5.45 2.57
C GLY A 311 6.54 4.62 3.64
N ALA A 312 5.80 3.99 4.56
CA ALA A 312 6.37 3.07 5.56
C ALA A 312 7.07 1.87 4.91
N ARG A 313 6.43 1.26 3.90
CA ARG A 313 7.07 0.21 3.11
C ARG A 313 8.32 0.69 2.35
N HIS A 314 8.27 1.88 1.76
CA HIS A 314 9.43 2.47 1.06
C HIS A 314 10.57 2.80 2.02
N THR A 315 10.24 3.25 3.23
CA THR A 315 11.19 3.46 4.34
C THR A 315 12.01 2.21 4.59
N HIS A 316 11.38 1.03 4.65
CA HIS A 316 12.10 -0.22 4.87
C HIS A 316 13.10 -0.54 3.74
N ASP A 317 12.71 -0.35 2.47
CA ASP A 317 13.62 -0.56 1.34
C ASP A 317 14.81 0.43 1.37
N THR A 318 14.54 1.69 1.68
CA THR A 318 15.58 2.72 1.84
C THR A 318 16.53 2.37 2.98
N TRP A 319 16.03 1.99 4.15
CA TRP A 319 16.87 1.59 5.29
C TRP A 319 17.72 0.36 4.96
N MET A 320 17.18 -0.65 4.31
CA MET A 320 17.98 -1.80 3.87
C MET A 320 19.08 -1.41 2.88
N LYS A 321 18.88 -0.38 2.04
CA LYS A 321 19.95 0.18 1.19
C LYS A 321 21.03 0.87 2.01
N GLU A 322 20.65 1.72 2.96
CA GLU A 322 21.57 2.41 3.87
C GLU A 322 22.41 1.42 4.69
N ASP A 323 21.77 0.36 5.17
CA ASP A 323 22.38 -0.69 5.99
C ASP A 323 23.18 -1.70 5.15
N ARG A 324 23.33 -1.44 3.84
CA ARG A 324 24.05 -2.29 2.87
C ARG A 324 23.59 -3.74 2.89
N VAL A 325 22.29 -3.95 3.07
CA VAL A 325 21.67 -5.27 3.00
C VAL A 325 21.76 -5.77 1.57
N ASP A 326 22.25 -7.00 1.44
CA ASP A 326 22.39 -7.66 0.16
C ASP A 326 21.08 -7.68 -0.64
N ARG A 327 21.22 -7.49 -1.96
CA ARG A 327 20.11 -7.35 -2.89
C ARG A 327 19.17 -8.55 -2.86
N ALA A 328 19.68 -9.78 -2.83
CA ALA A 328 18.88 -10.99 -2.82
C ALA A 328 17.97 -11.01 -1.59
N LEU A 329 18.55 -10.74 -0.42
CA LEU A 329 17.80 -10.67 0.83
C LEU A 329 16.75 -9.54 0.79
N ARG A 330 17.08 -8.35 0.27
CA ARG A 330 16.06 -7.28 0.15
C ARG A 330 14.90 -7.68 -0.75
N PHE A 331 15.17 -8.31 -1.90
CA PHE A 331 14.14 -8.72 -2.84
C PHE A 331 13.24 -9.80 -2.26
N GLU A 332 13.83 -10.78 -1.56
CA GLU A 332 13.09 -11.76 -0.77
C GLU A 332 12.19 -11.04 0.24
N THR A 333 12.76 -10.16 1.07
CA THR A 333 12.06 -9.41 2.14
C THR A 333 10.89 -8.59 1.61
N MET A 334 11.06 -7.93 0.47
CA MET A 334 10.02 -7.12 -0.16
C MET A 334 9.03 -7.96 -0.97
N GLY A 335 9.28 -9.25 -1.17
CA GLY A 335 8.46 -10.10 -2.03
C GLY A 335 8.38 -9.52 -3.45
N TRP A 336 9.51 -9.05 -3.96
CA TRP A 336 9.67 -8.60 -5.33
C TRP A 336 9.96 -9.77 -6.26
N ALA A 337 9.68 -9.60 -7.54
CA ALA A 337 9.95 -10.64 -8.53
C ALA A 337 11.23 -10.26 -9.27
N VAL A 338 12.14 -11.23 -9.41
CA VAL A 338 13.42 -11.07 -10.11
C VAL A 338 13.22 -11.31 -11.62
N ARG A 339 12.26 -10.61 -12.24
CA ARG A 339 11.88 -10.86 -13.64
C ARG A 339 12.96 -10.36 -14.59
N GLY A 340 13.49 -11.25 -15.43
CA GLY A 340 14.46 -10.91 -16.47
C GLY A 340 15.88 -10.66 -15.95
N ASP A 341 16.14 -11.05 -14.71
CA ASP A 341 17.43 -10.91 -14.06
C ASP A 341 17.98 -12.32 -13.78
N ILE A 342 19.04 -12.67 -14.52
CA ILE A 342 19.70 -13.97 -14.44
C ILE A 342 20.42 -14.11 -13.09
N GLU A 343 20.99 -13.02 -12.57
CA GLU A 343 21.81 -12.98 -11.36
C GLU A 343 21.00 -13.41 -10.13
N GLY A 344 19.82 -12.82 -9.93
CA GLY A 344 18.98 -13.18 -8.79
C GLY A 344 18.27 -14.54 -8.88
N THR A 345 18.52 -15.33 -9.94
CA THR A 345 18.14 -16.77 -9.96
C THR A 345 19.17 -17.63 -9.22
N TYR A 346 20.40 -17.15 -9.04
CA TYR A 346 21.54 -17.89 -8.46
C TYR A 346 22.02 -17.34 -7.11
N GLU A 347 21.54 -16.17 -6.66
CA GLU A 347 21.87 -15.63 -5.35
C GLU A 347 21.14 -16.39 -4.22
N HIS A 348 21.90 -16.91 -3.25
CA HIS A 348 21.36 -17.57 -2.08
C HIS A 348 21.40 -16.65 -0.86
N VAL A 349 20.27 -16.54 -0.17
CA VAL A 349 20.18 -15.83 1.10
C VAL A 349 20.75 -16.70 2.22
N THR A 350 21.78 -16.22 2.91
CA THR A 350 22.46 -16.94 4.00
C THR A 350 22.01 -16.47 5.39
N PRO A 351 22.20 -17.30 6.44
CA PRO A 351 21.96 -16.89 7.83
C PRO A 351 22.76 -15.65 8.24
N ALA A 352 24.01 -15.51 7.77
CA ALA A 352 24.86 -14.36 8.06
C ALA A 352 24.26 -13.06 7.49
N MET A 353 23.72 -13.09 6.26
CA MET A 353 23.03 -11.93 5.66
C MET A 353 21.78 -11.55 6.45
N ARG A 354 20.99 -12.54 6.88
CA ARG A 354 19.80 -12.30 7.73
C ARG A 354 20.20 -11.67 9.05
N LYS A 355 21.22 -12.21 9.72
CA LYS A 355 21.72 -11.68 11.00
C LYS A 355 22.20 -10.24 10.86
N HIS A 356 23.03 -9.94 9.85
CA HIS A 356 23.49 -8.59 9.54
C HIS A 356 22.33 -7.59 9.44
N ARG A 357 21.30 -7.91 8.65
CA ARG A 357 20.12 -7.04 8.54
C ARG A 357 19.40 -6.87 9.87
N LEU A 358 19.17 -7.95 10.62
CA LEU A 358 18.46 -7.88 11.90
C LEU A 358 19.21 -7.03 12.93
N ASP A 359 20.53 -7.16 13.00
CA ASP A 359 21.39 -6.36 13.86
C ASP A 359 21.38 -4.88 13.45
N ALA A 360 21.40 -4.57 12.15
CA ALA A 360 21.31 -3.20 11.65
C ALA A 360 19.96 -2.54 11.99
N LEU A 361 18.85 -3.26 11.82
CA LEU A 361 17.53 -2.78 12.20
C LEU A 361 17.41 -2.57 13.72
N GLU A 362 18.00 -3.45 14.53
CA GLU A 362 18.05 -3.32 15.98
C GLU A 362 18.85 -2.07 16.41
N ALA A 363 20.01 -1.83 15.79
CA ALA A 363 20.80 -0.61 16.03
C ALA A 363 20.03 0.66 15.62
N ARG A 364 19.31 0.59 14.50
CA ARG A 364 18.47 1.69 14.00
C ARG A 364 17.33 2.02 14.96
N TRP A 365 16.71 1.02 15.58
CA TRP A 365 15.71 1.23 16.62
C TRP A 365 16.25 2.00 17.82
N ARG A 366 17.42 1.59 18.36
CA ARG A 366 18.08 2.27 19.47
C ARG A 366 18.40 3.73 19.12
N ARG A 367 18.99 3.95 17.95
CA ARG A 367 19.26 5.29 17.43
C ARG A 367 17.98 6.14 17.30
N GLY A 368 16.88 5.55 16.85
CA GLY A 368 15.59 6.23 16.74
C GLY A 368 15.04 6.71 18.09
N ILE A 369 15.18 5.90 19.14
CA ILE A 369 14.81 6.29 20.51
C ILE A 369 15.68 7.46 20.99
N GLU A 370 17.00 7.35 20.84
CA GLU A 370 17.95 8.38 21.30
C GLU A 370 17.71 9.72 20.60
N LEU A 371 17.50 9.69 19.27
CA LEU A 371 17.21 10.89 18.50
C LEU A 371 15.86 11.51 18.86
N ALA A 372 14.84 10.69 19.12
CA ALA A 372 13.53 11.18 19.53
C ALA A 372 13.60 11.90 20.89
N ALA A 373 14.37 11.37 21.85
CA ALA A 373 14.57 12.02 23.16
C ALA A 373 15.19 13.42 23.03
N ARG A 374 16.19 13.58 22.14
CA ARG A 374 16.83 14.89 21.88
C ARG A 374 15.89 15.93 21.27
N VAL A 375 14.87 15.50 20.53
CA VAL A 375 13.87 16.40 19.94
C VAL A 375 12.84 16.85 20.99
N GLU A 376 12.66 16.09 22.07
CA GLU A 376 11.73 16.40 23.15
C GLU A 376 12.37 17.23 24.27
N GLU A 377 13.71 17.29 24.35
CA GLU A 377 14.43 18.17 25.28
C GLU A 377 14.24 19.65 24.89
N PRO A 378 13.86 20.55 25.83
CA PRO A 378 13.84 21.99 25.57
C PRO A 378 15.26 22.48 25.26
N PRO A 379 15.44 23.48 24.38
CA PRO A 379 16.77 23.99 24.06
C PRO A 379 17.46 24.44 25.36
N SER A 380 18.63 23.88 25.62
CA SER A 380 19.47 24.23 26.75
C SER A 380 20.01 25.65 26.57
N GLY A 381 19.42 26.59 27.31
CA GLY A 381 19.96 27.95 27.52
C GLY A 381 19.55 28.98 26.47
N SER A 382 18.78 29.98 26.93
CA SER A 382 18.78 31.34 26.40
C SER A 382 19.21 32.27 27.54
#